data_AF-T1KIN3-F1
#
_entry.id   AF-T1KIN3-F1
#
_cell.length_a   1.000
_cell.length_b   1.000
_cell.length_c   1.000
_cell.angle_alpha   90.00
_cell.angle_beta   90.00
_cell.angle_gamma   90.00
#
_symmetry.space_group_name_H-M   'P 1'
#
loop_
_entity.id
_entity.type
_entity.pdbx_description
1 polymer ?
#
loop_
_entity_poly.entity_id
_entity_poly.type
_entity_poly.pdbx_seq_one_letter_code
_entity_poly.pdbx_strand_id
1 'polypeptide(L)'
;MKKVSLVRETTYDDAIMGNIWIKVFILIGLVSLRSLPVKSSQCIMMGMCDQAAFGHIPCVHSGPPQALSDEAARSTLKEICPHLAGEASLCCTPEQIEDLKSHTELFGLFLKACPSCFANYQKLLCHLTCSPSQSDFMKILRKQTSEDGKEEVLEVDVFLHSSFATGFYDSCKNITRFNERVIDVFCKPWGADKCTPERLMKYLGSDYGHIGHSPYQIDYVLDTADSHKLYDETFQVTKLPATACSESANGQPACACEHCPAACG
;
A
#
# COMPACT_ATOMS: atom_id res chain seq x y z
N MET A 1 -75.41 31.38 -67.33
CA MET A 1 -75.27 31.76 -65.90
C MET A 1 -75.54 30.57 -65.01
N LYS A 2 -74.50 29.99 -64.37
CA LYS A 2 -74.44 29.50 -62.98
C LYS A 2 -73.18 28.64 -62.80
N LYS A 3 -72.27 29.11 -61.93
CA LYS A 3 -71.11 28.36 -61.38
C LYS A 3 -71.63 27.34 -60.38
N VAL A 4 -71.03 26.14 -60.33
CA VAL A 4 -70.89 25.34 -59.10
C VAL A 4 -69.54 24.62 -59.15
N SER A 5 -68.74 24.82 -58.11
CA SER A 5 -67.46 24.17 -57.86
C SER A 5 -67.65 22.83 -57.15
N LEU A 6 -66.82 21.85 -57.51
CA LEU A 6 -66.68 20.55 -56.85
C LEU A 6 -65.55 20.62 -55.80
N VAL A 7 -65.84 20.20 -54.58
CA VAL A 7 -64.87 20.02 -53.47
C VAL A 7 -64.76 18.52 -53.17
N ARG A 8 -63.53 18.06 -52.98
CA ARG A 8 -63.13 16.67 -52.63
C ARG A 8 -63.18 16.44 -51.12
N GLU A 9 -63.71 15.27 -50.72
CA GLU A 9 -63.51 14.58 -49.42
C GLU A 9 -62.14 13.82 -49.46
N THR A 10 -61.45 13.42 -48.39
CA THR A 10 -61.82 12.59 -47.21
C THR A 10 -60.72 12.59 -46.10
N THR A 11 -61.17 12.47 -44.84
CA THR A 11 -60.64 11.72 -43.63
C THR A 11 -59.22 12.01 -43.11
N TYR A 12 -58.98 12.57 -41.91
CA TYR A 12 -59.30 12.18 -40.51
C TYR A 12 -58.60 10.87 -40.08
N ASP A 13 -57.86 10.93 -38.96
CA ASP A 13 -57.11 9.85 -38.25
C ASP A 13 -55.66 9.51 -38.66
N ASP A 14 -54.69 10.40 -38.38
CA ASP A 14 -53.26 10.00 -38.19
C ASP A 14 -52.41 11.02 -37.39
N ALA A 15 -52.99 11.68 -36.37
CA ALA A 15 -52.31 12.77 -35.64
C ALA A 15 -51.97 12.50 -34.16
N ILE A 16 -52.00 11.25 -33.68
CA ILE A 16 -51.78 10.91 -32.26
C ILE A 16 -50.71 9.83 -32.05
N MET A 17 -49.67 9.80 -32.89
CA MET A 17 -48.54 8.86 -32.74
C MET A 17 -47.15 9.54 -32.76
N GLY A 18 -47.06 10.85 -32.99
CA GLY A 18 -45.78 11.56 -33.14
C GLY A 18 -45.27 12.30 -31.89
N ASN A 19 -46.14 12.67 -30.94
CA ASN A 19 -45.80 13.67 -29.91
C ASN A 19 -45.39 13.09 -28.55
N ILE A 20 -45.56 11.80 -28.31
CA ILE A 20 -45.20 11.16 -27.03
C ILE A 20 -43.72 10.77 -27.01
N TRP A 21 -43.19 10.26 -28.12
CA TRP A 21 -41.79 9.85 -28.22
C TRP A 21 -40.82 11.04 -28.21
N ILE A 22 -41.19 12.17 -28.84
CA ILE A 22 -40.35 13.38 -28.87
C ILE A 22 -40.18 13.99 -27.47
N LYS A 23 -41.20 13.91 -26.60
CA LYS A 23 -41.12 14.43 -25.22
C LYS A 23 -40.35 13.52 -24.26
N VAL A 24 -40.35 12.21 -24.50
CA VAL A 24 -39.53 11.27 -23.71
C VAL A 24 -38.04 11.43 -24.01
N PHE A 25 -37.68 11.72 -25.28
CA PHE A 25 -36.29 11.97 -25.65
C PHE A 25 -35.75 13.33 -25.17
N ILE A 26 -36.60 14.35 -25.00
CA ILE A 26 -36.17 15.68 -24.51
C ILE A 26 -36.02 15.74 -22.97
N LEU A 27 -36.57 14.75 -22.24
CA LEU A 27 -36.43 14.63 -20.78
C LEU A 27 -35.23 13.80 -20.32
N ILE A 28 -34.39 13.30 -21.24
CA ILE A 28 -33.01 12.88 -20.92
C ILE A 28 -32.14 14.15 -20.93
N GLY A 29 -32.52 15.10 -20.09
CA GLY A 29 -31.76 16.31 -19.84
C GLY A 29 -30.45 15.92 -19.14
N LEU A 30 -29.34 16.21 -19.80
CA LEU A 30 -28.03 16.57 -19.23
C LEU A 30 -27.84 16.15 -17.76
N VAL A 31 -27.74 14.85 -17.50
CA VAL A 31 -27.07 14.38 -16.29
C VAL A 31 -25.59 14.65 -16.55
N SER A 32 -25.12 15.85 -16.20
CA SER A 32 -23.69 16.09 -16.07
C SER A 32 -23.17 15.05 -15.11
N LEU A 33 -22.44 14.06 -15.63
CA LEU A 33 -21.58 13.19 -14.85
C LEU A 33 -20.60 14.14 -14.16
N ARG A 34 -20.94 14.59 -12.95
CA ARG A 34 -19.98 15.24 -12.07
C ARG A 34 -19.04 14.12 -11.69
N SER A 35 -17.93 13.99 -12.42
CA SER A 35 -16.79 13.24 -11.94
C SER A 35 -16.52 13.78 -10.53
N LEU A 36 -16.74 12.96 -9.51
CA LEU A 36 -16.17 13.27 -8.21
C LEU A 36 -14.69 13.53 -8.46
N PRO A 37 -14.08 14.57 -7.86
CA PRO A 37 -12.65 14.72 -7.93
C PRO A 37 -12.05 13.47 -7.29
N VAL A 38 -11.63 12.51 -8.13
CA VAL A 38 -10.78 11.43 -7.70
C VAL A 38 -9.48 12.13 -7.35
N LYS A 39 -9.25 12.35 -6.06
CA LYS A 39 -7.92 12.74 -5.58
C LYS A 39 -7.01 11.61 -6.04
N SER A 40 -6.26 11.85 -7.11
CA SER A 40 -5.29 10.88 -7.59
C SER A 40 -4.35 10.63 -6.42
N SER A 41 -4.24 9.39 -5.96
CA SER A 41 -3.27 9.02 -4.95
C SER A 41 -1.87 9.47 -5.41
N GLN A 42 -1.10 10.03 -4.48
CA GLN A 42 0.21 10.62 -4.73
C GLN A 42 1.27 9.87 -3.95
N CYS A 43 2.50 9.97 -4.42
CA CYS A 43 3.68 9.67 -3.63
C CYS A 43 3.93 10.82 -2.66
N ILE A 44 4.28 10.51 -1.42
CA ILE A 44 4.71 11.51 -0.43
C ILE A 44 6.23 11.47 -0.20
N MET A 45 6.87 10.38 -0.62
CA MET A 45 8.30 10.20 -0.52
C MET A 45 8.81 9.41 -1.73
N MET A 46 9.94 9.86 -2.31
CA MET A 46 10.54 9.22 -3.48
C MET A 46 11.99 9.72 -3.65
N GLY A 47 12.89 8.83 -4.08
CA GLY A 47 14.33 9.09 -4.18
C GLY A 47 15.08 8.95 -2.85
N MET A 48 16.41 9.13 -2.92
CA MET A 48 17.33 9.05 -1.78
C MET A 48 17.92 10.42 -1.46
N CYS A 49 17.84 10.80 -0.18
CA CYS A 49 18.38 12.05 0.33
C CYS A 49 19.70 11.78 1.05
N ASP A 50 19.66 11.39 2.32
CA ASP A 50 20.86 11.13 3.12
C ASP A 50 21.02 9.63 3.47
N GLN A 51 22.22 9.28 3.92
CA GLN A 51 22.57 7.95 4.41
C GLN A 51 22.27 7.85 5.91
N ALA A 52 21.47 6.87 6.32
CA ALA A 52 21.28 6.49 7.71
C ALA A 52 22.10 5.23 8.07
N ALA A 53 22.05 4.84 9.34
CA ALA A 53 22.76 3.66 9.84
C ALA A 53 22.35 2.35 9.15
N PHE A 54 21.10 2.24 8.69
CA PHE A 54 20.51 1.00 8.16
C PHE A 54 19.78 1.16 6.82
N GLY A 55 20.27 2.06 5.97
CA GLY A 55 19.72 2.32 4.63
C GLY A 55 19.72 3.82 4.32
N HIS A 56 18.96 4.21 3.31
CA HIS A 56 18.84 5.62 2.93
C HIS A 56 17.56 6.26 3.46
N ILE A 57 17.66 7.54 3.83
CA ILE A 57 16.51 8.38 4.17
C ILE A 57 15.84 8.81 2.85
N PRO A 58 14.52 8.61 2.68
CA PRO A 58 13.85 9.03 1.47
C PRO A 58 13.63 10.54 1.44
N CYS A 59 13.64 11.10 0.23
CA CYS A 59 13.30 12.51 0.04
C CYS A 59 11.78 12.73 0.11
N VAL A 60 11.38 13.89 0.62
CA VAL A 60 10.00 14.38 0.51
C VAL A 60 9.68 14.57 -0.97
N HIS A 61 8.57 14.00 -1.40
CA HIS A 61 8.09 14.13 -2.77
C HIS A 61 6.59 14.43 -2.76
N SER A 62 6.11 15.22 -3.72
CA SER A 62 4.68 15.45 -3.89
C SER A 62 4.37 15.38 -5.39
N GLY A 63 3.94 14.21 -5.82
CA GLY A 63 3.70 13.97 -7.23
C GLY A 63 3.05 12.61 -7.49
N PRO A 64 2.62 12.38 -8.75
CA PRO A 64 2.02 11.11 -9.13
C PRO A 64 3.07 9.99 -9.12
N PRO A 65 2.65 8.73 -8.91
CA PRO A 65 3.53 7.58 -9.09
C PRO A 65 4.07 7.52 -10.52
N GLN A 66 5.31 7.05 -10.66
CA GLN A 66 6.05 7.05 -11.91
C GLN A 66 6.22 5.63 -12.46
N ALA A 67 6.25 5.48 -13.79
CA ALA A 67 6.49 4.20 -14.41
C ALA A 67 7.94 3.74 -14.16
N LEU A 68 8.12 2.48 -13.76
CA LEU A 68 9.45 1.89 -13.60
C LEU A 68 9.91 1.34 -14.96
N SER A 69 10.76 2.09 -15.65
CA SER A 69 11.31 1.75 -16.97
C SER A 69 12.57 0.89 -16.93
N ASP A 70 13.26 0.85 -15.78
CA ASP A 70 14.49 0.06 -15.63
C ASP A 70 14.15 -1.42 -15.46
N GLU A 71 14.55 -2.25 -16.42
CA GLU A 71 14.22 -3.68 -16.44
C GLU A 71 14.91 -4.48 -15.32
N ALA A 72 16.11 -4.07 -14.90
CA ALA A 72 16.79 -4.73 -13.79
C ALA A 72 16.04 -4.45 -12.47
N ALA A 73 15.65 -3.21 -12.23
CA ALA A 73 14.84 -2.81 -11.09
C ALA A 73 13.46 -3.47 -11.12
N ARG A 74 12.81 -3.60 -12.29
CA ARG A 74 11.56 -4.37 -12.44
C ARG A 74 11.73 -5.83 -12.05
N SER A 75 12.84 -6.45 -12.46
CA SER A 75 13.16 -7.83 -12.08
C SER A 75 13.37 -7.96 -10.58
N THR A 76 14.14 -7.07 -9.96
CA THR A 76 14.36 -7.04 -8.50
C THR A 76 13.04 -6.81 -7.76
N LEU A 77 12.23 -5.84 -8.19
CA LEU A 77 10.90 -5.58 -7.61
C LEU A 77 10.02 -6.82 -7.68
N LYS A 78 10.02 -7.56 -8.79
CA LYS A 78 9.24 -8.79 -8.91
C LYS A 78 9.71 -9.87 -7.93
N GLU A 79 11.00 -9.94 -7.65
CA GLU A 79 11.60 -10.87 -6.69
C GLU A 79 11.18 -10.52 -5.25
N ILE A 80 11.35 -9.27 -4.83
CA ILE A 80 11.17 -8.87 -3.42
C ILE A 80 9.77 -8.35 -3.11
N CYS A 81 9.08 -7.77 -4.08
CA CYS A 81 7.74 -7.17 -3.98
C CYS A 81 6.75 -7.77 -5.02
N PRO A 82 6.54 -9.10 -5.07
CA PRO A 82 5.74 -9.72 -6.13
C PRO A 82 4.28 -9.20 -6.20
N HIS A 83 3.74 -8.71 -5.09
CA HIS A 83 2.40 -8.11 -5.04
C HIS A 83 2.29 -6.75 -5.75
N LEU A 84 3.41 -6.08 -6.04
CA LEU A 84 3.46 -4.81 -6.78
C LEU A 84 3.94 -4.99 -8.23
N ALA A 85 4.31 -6.20 -8.64
CA ALA A 85 4.90 -6.45 -9.96
C ALA A 85 3.94 -6.15 -11.14
N GLY A 86 2.63 -6.07 -10.87
CA GLY A 86 1.60 -5.72 -11.86
C GLY A 86 1.24 -4.23 -11.90
N GLU A 87 1.80 -3.40 -11.01
CA GLU A 87 1.50 -1.98 -10.98
C GLU A 87 2.11 -1.24 -12.18
N ALA A 88 1.35 -0.34 -12.79
CA ALA A 88 1.81 0.44 -13.93
C ALA A 88 2.80 1.55 -13.53
N SER A 89 2.63 2.09 -12.32
CA SER A 89 3.44 3.16 -11.75
C SER A 89 3.66 2.91 -10.26
N LEU A 90 4.76 3.40 -9.71
CA LEU A 90 5.20 3.19 -8.33
C LEU A 90 5.75 4.47 -7.71
N CYS A 91 5.85 4.50 -6.39
CA CYS A 91 6.46 5.60 -5.62
C CYS A 91 7.91 5.35 -5.22
N CYS A 92 8.66 4.57 -6.01
CA CYS A 92 10.06 4.28 -5.72
C CYS A 92 10.93 4.32 -6.99
N THR A 93 12.19 4.70 -6.81
CA THR A 93 13.21 4.71 -7.88
C THR A 93 13.95 3.36 -7.95
N PRO A 94 14.69 3.07 -9.04
CA PRO A 94 15.56 1.90 -9.12
C PRO A 94 16.52 1.76 -7.93
N GLU A 95 17.12 2.86 -7.48
CA GLU A 95 18.03 2.86 -6.34
C GLU A 95 17.30 2.48 -5.05
N GLN A 96 16.09 3.00 -4.83
CA GLN A 96 15.29 2.66 -3.64
C GLN A 96 14.90 1.18 -3.63
N ILE A 97 14.69 0.56 -4.79
CA ILE A 97 14.41 -0.87 -4.90
C ILE A 97 15.64 -1.70 -4.49
N GLU A 98 16.84 -1.26 -4.86
CA GLU A 98 18.09 -1.94 -4.49
C GLU A 98 18.43 -1.76 -3.00
N ASP A 99 18.21 -0.57 -2.44
CA ASP A 99 18.37 -0.32 -1.00
C ASP A 99 17.35 -1.12 -0.19
N LEU A 100 16.10 -1.19 -0.66
CA LEU A 100 15.07 -2.05 -0.08
C LEU A 100 15.48 -3.53 -0.13
N LYS A 101 16.05 -4.01 -1.24
CA LYS A 101 16.58 -5.38 -1.34
C LYS A 101 17.64 -5.62 -0.26
N SER A 102 18.65 -4.76 -0.20
CA SER A 102 19.75 -4.86 0.77
C SER A 102 19.23 -4.85 2.22
N HIS A 103 18.30 -3.95 2.52
CA HIS A 103 17.67 -3.85 3.84
C HIS A 103 16.86 -5.11 4.18
N THR A 104 16.10 -5.65 3.23
CA THR A 104 15.35 -6.90 3.45
C THR A 104 16.28 -8.10 3.65
N GLU A 105 17.42 -8.16 2.97
CA GLU A 105 18.38 -9.25 3.12
C GLU A 105 19.04 -9.29 4.49
N LEU A 106 19.35 -8.12 5.08
CA LEU A 106 19.89 -8.02 6.45
C LEU A 106 19.00 -8.74 7.46
N PHE A 107 17.69 -8.50 7.40
CA PHE A 107 16.71 -9.14 8.28
C PHE A 107 16.39 -10.58 7.84
N GLY A 108 16.53 -10.87 6.54
CA GLY A 108 16.39 -12.21 5.97
C GLY A 108 17.38 -13.22 6.56
N LEU A 109 18.52 -12.78 7.09
CA LEU A 109 19.44 -13.62 7.88
C LEU A 109 18.78 -14.29 9.08
N PHE A 110 17.65 -13.80 9.55
CA PHE A 110 16.85 -14.44 10.59
C PHE A 110 15.53 -14.96 10.00
N LEU A 111 14.78 -14.09 9.34
CA LEU A 111 13.39 -14.36 8.96
C LEU A 111 13.24 -15.44 7.87
N LYS A 112 14.26 -15.67 7.02
CA LYS A 112 14.21 -16.71 5.96
C LYS A 112 14.08 -18.15 6.49
N ALA A 113 14.20 -18.39 7.80
CA ALA A 113 13.85 -19.67 8.41
C ALA A 113 12.36 -20.03 8.25
N CYS A 114 11.49 -19.03 8.07
CA CYS A 114 10.08 -19.20 7.77
C CYS A 114 9.71 -18.29 6.59
N PRO A 115 9.55 -18.84 5.37
CA PRO A 115 9.32 -18.02 4.18
C PRO A 115 8.13 -17.08 4.27
N SER A 116 7.03 -17.49 4.93
CA SER A 116 5.82 -16.66 5.09
C SER A 116 6.04 -15.46 6.00
N CYS A 117 6.83 -15.61 7.07
CA CYS A 117 7.25 -14.49 7.91
C CYS A 117 8.11 -13.49 7.14
N PHE A 118 9.09 -13.99 6.38
CA PHE A 118 9.92 -13.12 5.54
C PHE A 118 9.11 -12.42 4.44
N ALA A 119 8.16 -13.11 3.83
CA ALA A 119 7.28 -12.52 2.82
C ALA A 119 6.38 -11.42 3.40
N ASN A 120 5.89 -11.57 4.64
CA ASN A 120 5.15 -10.50 5.32
C ASN A 120 6.03 -9.28 5.60
N TYR A 121 7.27 -9.49 6.05
CA TYR A 121 8.24 -8.42 6.24
C TYR A 121 8.54 -7.66 4.93
N GLN A 122 8.84 -8.39 3.85
CA GLN A 122 9.03 -7.80 2.53
C GLN A 122 7.78 -7.03 2.09
N LYS A 123 6.60 -7.63 2.23
CA LYS A 123 5.32 -7.00 1.83
C LYS A 123 5.08 -5.68 2.55
N LEU A 124 5.35 -5.61 3.85
CA LEU A 124 5.25 -4.38 4.61
C LEU A 124 6.15 -3.30 4.01
N LEU A 125 7.47 -3.55 3.95
CA LEU A 125 8.42 -2.54 3.49
C LEU A 125 8.22 -2.15 2.01
N CYS A 126 7.94 -3.11 1.14
CA CYS A 126 7.58 -2.87 -0.25
C CYS A 126 6.38 -1.94 -0.38
N HIS A 127 5.34 -2.15 0.43
CA HIS A 127 4.14 -1.34 0.35
C HIS A 127 4.41 0.09 0.81
N LEU A 128 5.17 0.28 1.89
CA LEU A 128 5.58 1.62 2.35
C LEU A 128 6.40 2.35 1.28
N THR A 129 7.41 1.66 0.74
CA THR A 129 8.39 2.28 -0.15
C THR A 129 7.85 2.51 -1.56
N CYS A 130 7.10 1.57 -2.12
CA CYS A 130 6.79 1.54 -3.55
C CYS A 130 5.31 1.68 -3.90
N SER A 131 4.37 1.59 -2.95
CA SER A 131 2.93 1.67 -3.25
C SER A 131 2.60 2.95 -4.02
N PRO A 132 1.82 2.89 -5.13
CA PRO A 132 1.44 4.08 -5.89
C PRO A 132 0.53 5.04 -5.12
N SER A 133 0.04 4.64 -3.95
CA SER A 133 -0.96 5.35 -3.17
C SER A 133 -0.49 5.74 -1.77
N GLN A 134 0.81 6.02 -1.58
CA GLN A 134 1.37 6.38 -0.26
C GLN A 134 0.54 7.47 0.46
N SER A 135 0.09 8.51 -0.24
CA SER A 135 -0.68 9.61 0.36
C SER A 135 -2.00 9.19 1.00
N ASP A 136 -2.51 8.01 0.67
CA ASP A 136 -3.80 7.54 1.15
C ASP A 136 -3.69 6.95 2.55
N PHE A 137 -2.54 6.37 2.90
CA PHE A 137 -2.34 5.62 4.14
C PHE A 137 -1.09 6.06 4.92
N MET A 138 -0.38 7.09 4.45
CA MET A 138 0.81 7.62 5.11
C MET A 138 0.75 9.14 5.24
N LYS A 139 1.38 9.65 6.31
CA LYS A 139 1.53 11.09 6.55
C LYS A 139 2.95 11.39 7.03
N ILE A 140 3.61 12.36 6.41
CA ILE A 140 4.88 12.88 6.93
C ILE A 140 4.58 13.76 8.14
N LEU A 141 5.16 13.39 9.29
CA LEU A 141 5.06 14.14 10.54
C LEU A 141 6.24 15.09 10.70
N ARG A 142 7.43 14.64 10.32
CA ARG A 142 8.66 15.41 10.48
C ARG A 142 9.55 15.26 9.26
N LYS A 143 10.16 16.37 8.89
CA LYS A 143 11.11 16.50 7.80
C LYS A 143 12.17 17.53 8.15
N GLN A 144 13.32 17.45 7.51
CA GLN A 144 14.34 18.50 7.57
C GLN A 144 14.91 18.79 6.19
N THR A 145 15.60 19.92 6.08
CA THR A 145 16.43 20.22 4.92
C THR A 145 17.83 19.68 5.17
N SER A 146 18.33 18.79 4.30
CA SER A 146 19.71 18.29 4.37
C SER A 146 20.73 19.36 3.96
N GLU A 147 22.02 19.08 4.16
CA GLU A 147 23.10 20.01 3.78
C GLU A 147 23.09 20.35 2.28
N ASP A 148 22.68 19.41 1.44
CA ASP A 148 22.55 19.56 -0.01
C ASP A 148 21.24 20.28 -0.44
N GLY A 149 20.46 20.78 0.53
CA GLY A 149 19.24 21.54 0.28
C GLY A 149 18.02 20.71 -0.11
N LYS A 150 18.07 19.39 0.04
CA LYS A 150 16.92 18.50 -0.21
C LYS A 150 16.07 18.37 1.06
N GLU A 151 14.76 18.27 0.88
CA GLU A 151 13.85 17.95 1.99
C GLU A 151 13.81 16.44 2.19
N GLU A 152 14.13 15.97 3.39
CA GLU A 152 14.17 14.55 3.73
C GLU A 152 13.17 14.18 4.83
N VAL A 153 12.66 12.95 4.77
CA VAL A 153 11.62 12.44 5.66
C VAL A 153 12.26 11.86 6.91
N LEU A 154 11.89 12.38 8.08
CA LEU A 154 12.43 11.89 9.36
C LEU A 154 11.45 11.04 10.14
N GLU A 155 10.15 11.27 9.91
CA GLU A 155 9.09 10.61 10.66
C GLU A 155 7.80 10.56 9.84
N VAL A 156 7.19 9.39 9.78
CA VAL A 156 5.89 9.17 9.12
C VAL A 156 4.94 8.39 10.01
N ASP A 157 3.66 8.73 9.94
CA ASP A 157 2.58 7.84 10.33
C ASP A 157 2.24 6.91 9.17
N VAL A 158 1.97 5.64 9.49
CA VAL A 158 1.43 4.62 8.57
C VAL A 158 0.16 4.05 9.17
N PHE A 159 -0.97 4.25 8.51
CA PHE A 159 -2.26 3.70 8.91
C PHE A 159 -2.41 2.28 8.37
N LEU A 160 -2.33 1.29 9.26
CA LEU A 160 -2.22 -0.12 8.92
C LEU A 160 -3.29 -0.93 9.63
N HIS A 161 -3.92 -1.86 8.89
CA HIS A 161 -4.97 -2.67 9.48
C HIS A 161 -4.39 -3.69 10.47
N SER A 162 -5.00 -3.78 11.65
CA SER A 162 -4.53 -4.60 12.78
C SER A 162 -4.43 -6.10 12.44
N SER A 163 -5.24 -6.58 11.50
CA SER A 163 -5.16 -7.98 11.03
C SER A 163 -3.83 -8.31 10.37
N PHE A 164 -3.23 -7.37 9.64
CA PHE A 164 -1.92 -7.60 9.02
C PHE A 164 -0.83 -7.69 10.08
N ALA A 165 -0.81 -6.75 11.03
CA ALA A 165 0.15 -6.76 12.14
C ALA A 165 0.04 -8.06 12.96
N THR A 166 -1.18 -8.52 13.23
CA THR A 166 -1.45 -9.78 13.93
C THR A 166 -0.94 -10.97 13.14
N GLY A 167 -1.30 -11.08 11.85
CA GLY A 167 -0.87 -12.19 11.00
C GLY A 167 0.64 -12.22 10.76
N PHE A 168 1.30 -11.05 10.68
CA PHE A 168 2.74 -10.96 10.60
C PHE A 168 3.40 -11.42 11.91
N TYR A 169 2.94 -10.92 13.06
CA TYR A 169 3.43 -11.41 14.36
C TYR A 169 3.26 -12.93 14.50
N ASP A 170 2.08 -13.46 14.17
CA ASP A 170 1.77 -14.88 14.29
C ASP A 170 2.61 -15.76 13.37
N SER A 171 2.97 -15.28 12.17
CA SER A 171 3.85 -16.04 11.28
C SER A 171 5.30 -16.08 11.74
N CYS A 172 5.70 -15.19 12.67
CA CYS A 172 7.09 -15.06 13.12
C CYS A 172 7.34 -15.53 14.57
N LYS A 173 6.32 -15.56 15.43
CA LYS A 173 6.48 -15.71 16.89
C LYS A 173 7.16 -17.00 17.37
N ASN A 174 7.10 -18.06 16.57
CA ASN A 174 7.68 -19.36 16.91
C ASN A 174 9.01 -19.65 16.20
N ILE A 175 9.53 -18.72 15.40
CA ILE A 175 10.77 -18.94 14.67
C ILE A 175 11.95 -18.90 15.63
N THR A 176 12.80 -19.91 15.52
CA THR A 176 14.10 -20.01 16.17
C THR A 176 15.19 -19.97 15.11
N ARG A 177 16.26 -19.22 15.36
CA ARG A 177 17.46 -19.19 14.50
C ARG A 177 18.67 -18.80 15.32
N PHE A 178 19.82 -19.41 15.04
CA PHE A 178 21.06 -19.21 15.80
C PHE A 178 20.89 -19.43 17.32
N ASN A 179 20.07 -20.43 17.70
CA ASN A 179 19.70 -20.74 19.10
C ASN A 179 18.95 -19.62 19.85
N GLU A 180 18.38 -18.65 19.13
CA GLU A 180 17.55 -17.59 19.70
C GLU A 180 16.16 -17.57 19.06
N ARG A 181 15.14 -17.10 19.80
CA ARG A 181 13.84 -16.81 19.20
C ARG A 181 13.99 -15.53 18.40
N VAL A 182 13.57 -15.55 17.15
CA VAL A 182 13.66 -14.40 16.24
C VAL A 182 12.97 -13.16 16.83
N ILE A 183 11.83 -13.32 17.48
CA ILE A 183 11.14 -12.21 18.15
C ILE A 183 11.94 -11.59 19.31
N ASP A 184 12.85 -12.31 19.98
CA ASP A 184 13.74 -11.68 20.98
C ASP A 184 14.67 -10.64 20.34
N VAL A 185 15.03 -10.85 19.06
CA VAL A 185 15.84 -9.93 18.27
C VAL A 185 15.00 -8.77 17.75
N PHE A 186 13.83 -9.07 17.16
CA PHE A 186 12.98 -8.10 16.44
C PHE A 186 11.86 -7.48 17.28
N CYS A 187 11.92 -7.58 18.60
CA CYS A 187 10.92 -6.97 19.49
C CYS A 187 11.55 -6.40 20.74
N LYS A 188 12.76 -5.87 20.61
CA LYS A 188 13.43 -5.15 21.70
C LYS A 188 12.69 -3.85 22.01
N PRO A 189 12.70 -3.39 23.28
CA PRO A 189 13.35 -4.01 24.44
C PRO A 189 12.48 -5.08 25.14
N TRP A 190 11.32 -5.45 24.58
CA TRP A 190 10.35 -6.32 25.25
C TRP A 190 10.74 -7.79 25.25
N GLY A 191 11.39 -8.26 24.18
CA GLY A 191 11.65 -9.69 23.96
C GLY A 191 10.34 -10.47 23.74
N ALA A 192 10.45 -11.78 23.48
CA ALA A 192 9.29 -12.58 23.08
C ALA A 192 8.23 -12.71 24.17
N ASP A 193 8.62 -12.75 25.44
CA ASP A 193 7.69 -12.93 26.56
C ASP A 193 6.71 -11.75 26.73
N LYS A 194 7.09 -10.57 26.20
CA LYS A 194 6.27 -9.35 26.24
C LYS A 194 5.99 -8.82 24.83
N CYS A 195 6.34 -9.53 23.77
CA CYS A 195 6.09 -9.05 22.42
C CYS A 195 4.60 -9.21 22.08
N THR A 196 4.04 -8.17 21.45
CA THR A 196 2.69 -8.15 20.88
C THR A 196 2.78 -7.67 19.44
N PRO A 197 1.73 -7.83 18.61
CA PRO A 197 1.71 -7.26 17.26
C PRO A 197 2.07 -5.78 17.21
N GLU A 198 1.54 -4.98 18.14
CA GLU A 198 1.81 -3.55 18.26
C GLU A 198 3.29 -3.28 18.58
N ARG A 199 3.88 -4.06 19.50
CA ARG A 199 5.29 -3.91 19.90
C ARG A 199 6.25 -4.35 18.80
N LEU A 200 5.90 -5.39 18.05
CA LEU A 200 6.65 -5.81 16.88
C LEU A 200 6.63 -4.70 15.82
N MET A 201 5.45 -4.16 15.48
CA MET A 201 5.34 -3.06 14.51
C MET A 201 6.13 -1.84 14.99
N LYS A 202 6.01 -1.48 16.27
CA LYS A 202 6.79 -0.40 16.87
C LYS A 202 8.30 -0.62 16.69
N TYR A 203 8.83 -1.80 16.99
CA TYR A 203 10.25 -2.09 16.79
C TYR A 203 10.66 -1.98 15.32
N LEU A 204 9.88 -2.53 14.41
CA LEU A 204 10.18 -2.51 12.96
C LEU A 204 10.17 -1.10 12.39
N GLY A 205 9.41 -0.18 12.99
CA GLY A 205 9.35 1.21 12.57
C GLY A 205 10.31 2.14 13.31
N SER A 206 10.89 1.68 14.41
CA SER A 206 11.86 2.48 15.16
C SER A 206 13.14 2.72 14.36
N ASP A 207 13.59 3.96 14.34
CA ASP A 207 14.92 4.29 13.83
C ASP A 207 16.03 3.87 14.80
N TYR A 208 17.28 4.12 14.43
CA TYR A 208 18.44 3.82 15.28
C TYR A 208 18.41 4.54 16.64
N GLY A 209 17.92 5.78 16.68
CA GLY A 209 17.78 6.55 17.92
C GLY A 209 16.77 5.92 18.89
N HIS A 210 15.85 5.12 18.37
CA HIS A 210 14.81 4.40 19.12
C HIS A 210 15.06 2.88 19.22
N ILE A 211 16.32 2.43 19.09
CA ILE A 211 16.75 1.00 19.23
C ILE A 211 16.25 0.11 18.09
N GLY A 212 15.70 0.68 17.02
CA GLY A 212 15.31 -0.03 15.83
C GLY A 212 16.37 0.07 14.73
N HIS A 213 15.97 -0.36 13.54
CA HIS A 213 16.83 -0.40 12.36
C HIS A 213 16.16 0.23 11.14
N SER A 214 15.03 0.92 11.32
CA SER A 214 14.46 1.70 10.23
C SER A 214 15.41 2.86 9.90
N PRO A 215 15.61 3.22 8.62
CA PRO A 215 16.44 4.37 8.25
C PRO A 215 15.90 5.71 8.78
N TYR A 216 14.59 5.79 9.03
CA TYR A 216 13.86 6.94 9.59
C TYR A 216 12.71 6.43 10.46
N GLN A 217 12.11 7.29 11.30
CA GLN A 217 11.06 6.85 12.21
C GLN A 217 9.75 6.56 11.46
N ILE A 218 9.17 5.40 11.70
CA ILE A 218 7.89 4.96 11.14
C ILE A 218 6.98 4.58 12.31
N ASP A 219 5.88 5.32 12.46
CA ASP A 219 4.86 5.06 13.46
C ASP A 219 3.67 4.34 12.82
N TYR A 220 3.59 3.03 13.08
CA TYR A 220 2.45 2.23 12.63
C TYR A 220 1.23 2.48 13.52
N VAL A 221 0.25 3.20 12.98
CA VAL A 221 -1.05 3.43 13.60
C VAL A 221 -1.97 2.27 13.23
N LEU A 222 -2.15 1.35 14.17
CA LEU A 222 -2.98 0.17 13.98
C LEU A 222 -4.46 0.48 14.22
N ASP A 223 -5.29 0.16 13.22
CA ASP A 223 -6.74 0.35 13.28
C ASP A 223 -7.47 -0.93 12.79
N THR A 224 -8.73 -1.10 13.19
CA THR A 224 -9.62 -2.17 12.70
C THR A 224 -10.70 -1.64 11.76
N ALA A 225 -10.85 -0.31 11.66
CA ALA A 225 -11.69 0.34 10.68
C ALA A 225 -10.98 0.45 9.32
N ASP A 226 -11.75 0.78 8.29
CA ASP A 226 -11.27 0.96 6.91
C ASP A 226 -10.62 2.33 6.71
N SER A 227 -10.90 3.27 7.61
CA SER A 227 -10.39 4.63 7.56
C SER A 227 -10.04 5.13 8.95
N HIS A 228 -8.99 5.93 9.04
CA HIS A 228 -8.53 6.57 10.26
C HIS A 228 -8.68 8.09 10.13
N LYS A 229 -9.26 8.74 11.15
CA LYS A 229 -9.41 10.21 11.17
C LYS A 229 -8.35 10.82 12.07
N LEU A 230 -7.49 11.65 11.48
CA LEU A 230 -6.46 12.40 12.19
C LEU A 230 -6.71 13.90 11.98
N TYR A 231 -7.22 14.57 13.03
CA TYR A 231 -7.71 15.95 12.96
C TYR A 231 -8.80 16.12 11.87
N ASP A 232 -8.54 16.97 10.87
CA ASP A 232 -9.44 17.25 9.74
C ASP A 232 -9.16 16.38 8.51
N GLU A 233 -8.20 15.46 8.60
CA GLU A 233 -7.82 14.56 7.51
C GLU A 233 -8.34 13.15 7.76
N THR A 234 -8.67 12.44 6.68
CA THR A 234 -9.08 11.03 6.71
C THR A 234 -8.15 10.22 5.83
N PHE A 235 -7.55 9.21 6.42
CA PHE A 235 -6.63 8.28 5.77
C PHE A 235 -7.31 6.93 5.59
N GLN A 236 -6.97 6.23 4.51
CA GLN A 236 -7.29 4.83 4.33
C GLN A 236 -6.41 4.01 5.25
N VAL A 237 -7.00 3.02 5.92
CA VAL A 237 -6.25 2.05 6.69
C VAL A 237 -5.86 0.93 5.73
N THR A 238 -4.57 0.83 5.44
CA THR A 238 -4.07 -0.14 4.46
C THR A 238 -4.32 -1.57 4.93
N LYS A 239 -4.99 -2.35 4.09
CA LYS A 239 -5.29 -3.77 4.31
C LYS A 239 -4.37 -4.64 3.47
N LEU A 240 -3.21 -4.98 4.03
CA LEU A 240 -2.33 -5.99 3.44
C LEU A 240 -2.77 -7.39 3.86
N PRO A 241 -2.76 -8.39 2.96
CA PRO A 241 -2.94 -9.77 3.36
C PRO A 241 -1.67 -10.27 4.04
N ALA A 242 -1.77 -10.80 5.26
CA ALA A 242 -0.67 -11.54 5.88
C ALA A 242 -0.72 -13.00 5.42
N THR A 243 0.43 -13.56 5.06
CA THR A 243 0.59 -14.99 4.74
C THR A 243 0.87 -15.75 6.03
N ALA A 244 0.05 -16.75 6.35
CA ALA A 244 0.21 -17.57 7.54
C ALA A 244 1.46 -18.46 7.42
N CYS A 245 2.04 -18.87 8.55
CA CYS A 245 3.24 -19.71 8.53
C CYS A 245 2.99 -21.12 7.96
N SER A 246 1.74 -21.58 7.95
CA SER A 246 1.32 -22.85 7.34
C SER A 246 1.10 -22.78 5.82
N GLU A 247 1.22 -21.59 5.23
CA GLU A 247 1.02 -21.37 3.80
C GLU A 247 2.35 -21.14 3.08
N SER A 248 2.45 -21.55 1.81
CA SER A 248 3.59 -21.24 0.95
C SER A 248 3.65 -19.75 0.62
N ALA A 249 4.85 -19.19 0.46
CA ALA A 249 5.05 -17.77 0.14
C ALA A 249 6.15 -17.58 -0.91
N ASN A 250 5.91 -16.73 -1.92
CA ASN A 250 6.90 -16.35 -2.95
C ASN A 250 7.60 -17.55 -3.62
N GLY A 251 6.84 -18.61 -3.92
CA GLY A 251 7.37 -19.84 -4.52
C GLY A 251 8.16 -20.75 -3.56
N GLN A 252 8.26 -20.39 -2.29
CA GLN A 252 8.86 -21.21 -1.23
C GLN A 252 7.77 -22.00 -0.48
N PRO A 253 8.11 -23.19 0.07
CA PRO A 253 7.17 -23.97 0.85
C PRO A 253 6.71 -23.24 2.11
N ALA A 254 5.66 -23.79 2.74
CA ALA A 254 5.26 -23.38 4.09
C ALA A 254 6.42 -23.54 5.09
N CYS A 255 6.34 -22.84 6.21
CA CYS A 255 7.36 -22.92 7.24
C CYS A 255 7.45 -24.32 7.85
N ALA A 256 8.66 -24.73 8.24
CA ALA A 256 8.85 -26.00 8.92
C ALA A 256 8.04 -26.05 10.23
N CYS A 257 7.54 -27.24 10.58
CA CYS A 257 6.76 -27.47 11.80
C CYS A 257 7.45 -26.96 13.08
N GLU A 258 8.78 -27.04 13.15
CA GLU A 258 9.59 -26.45 14.23
C GLU A 258 9.36 -24.95 14.42
N HIS A 259 9.17 -24.20 13.34
CA HIS A 259 8.94 -22.76 13.36
C HIS A 259 7.46 -22.39 13.25
N CYS A 260 6.58 -23.36 13.02
CA CYS A 260 5.15 -23.16 12.82
C CYS A 260 4.37 -24.40 13.23
N PRO A 261 3.85 -24.45 14.48
CA PRO A 261 3.01 -25.56 14.93
C PRO A 261 1.78 -25.80 14.06
N ALA A 262 1.23 -24.74 13.45
CA ALA A 262 0.09 -24.84 12.53
C ALA A 262 0.43 -25.51 11.18
N ALA A 263 1.72 -25.68 10.85
CA ALA A 263 2.20 -26.41 9.68
C ALA A 263 2.46 -27.90 9.99
N CYS A 264 2.37 -28.32 11.26
CA CYS A 264 2.42 -29.72 11.65
C CYS A 264 1.05 -30.34 11.30
N GLY A 265 1.04 -31.25 10.32
CA GLY A 265 -0.18 -31.80 9.72
C GLY A 265 -1.16 -32.47 10.67
#